data_AF-A0A2G9GEI9-F1
#
_entry.id   AF-A0A2G9GEI9-F1
#
_cell.length_a   1.000
_cell.length_b   1.000
_cell.length_c   1.000
_cell.angle_alpha   90.00
_cell.angle_beta   90.00
_cell.angle_gamma   90.00
#
_symmetry.space_group_name_H-M   'P 1'
#
loop_
_entity.id
_entity.type
_entity.pdbx_description
1 polymer ?
#
loop_
_entity_poly.entity_id
_entity_poly.type
_entity_poly.pdbx_seq_one_letter_code
_entity_poly.pdbx_strand_id
1 'polypeptide(L)'
;MSTHSLNLWGVLSETKRIINAHSRHFLALSVLFLLPLSFSLIVYPSLAQSSSTLSYHRRSVFFFSRQEPGILPTDKSHLLLPIIYALFVLIFSLCATASITHSTFHGFYGRPVKFISSIKSVLFSFLPLIATLIATLIIAGLIVFAFGGFTALVFKGIALFGVEIDYDNVYLQGFVFLITALVVGLLIYLQVEWYLANVIVVVESRWGFSPLKRSSYLVKGMRRIAFAMILLFGILLGFLGALCSSLVPSADGISGGWVSWAFIFQTVVYTGFMTILMLYNVAANAVLFMYCKALHGELAFEIAEEFAHEYISLPFDDGKVPHVVYVV
;
A
#
# COMPACT_ATOMS: atom_id res chain seq x y z
N MET A 1 -17.66 25.27 -20.49
CA MET A 1 -17.57 24.25 -19.42
C MET A 1 -16.93 22.99 -20.00
N SER A 2 -15.61 22.87 -19.93
CA SER A 2 -14.93 21.60 -20.20
C SER A 2 -14.78 20.89 -18.86
N THR A 3 -15.54 19.81 -18.67
CA THR A 3 -15.28 18.84 -17.62
C THR A 3 -13.89 18.29 -17.86
N HIS A 4 -12.88 18.82 -17.17
CA HIS A 4 -11.52 18.28 -17.19
C HIS A 4 -11.66 16.86 -16.65
N SER A 5 -11.69 15.88 -17.55
CA SER A 5 -11.71 14.47 -17.18
C SER A 5 -10.51 14.26 -16.27
N LEU A 6 -10.76 13.90 -15.01
CA LEU A 6 -9.71 13.60 -14.04
C LEU A 6 -8.88 12.45 -14.60
N ASN A 7 -7.75 12.80 -15.21
CA ASN A 7 -6.85 11.85 -15.83
C ASN A 7 -5.77 11.47 -14.81
N LEU A 8 -5.24 10.25 -14.92
CA LEU A 8 -4.09 9.77 -14.12
C LEU A 8 -2.95 10.79 -14.09
N TRP A 9 -2.70 11.43 -15.22
CA TRP A 9 -1.71 12.48 -15.35
C TRP A 9 -1.96 13.68 -14.44
N GLY A 10 -3.22 14.07 -14.26
CA GLY A 10 -3.60 15.17 -13.35
C GLY A 10 -3.28 14.84 -11.89
N VAL A 11 -3.59 13.62 -11.46
CA VAL A 11 -3.24 13.14 -10.11
C VAL A 11 -1.72 13.16 -9.91
N LEU A 12 -0.96 12.66 -10.88
CA LEU A 12 0.50 12.63 -10.81
C LEU A 12 1.13 14.03 -10.88
N SER A 13 0.61 14.93 -11.72
CA SER A 13 1.11 16.30 -11.83
C SER A 13 0.87 17.09 -10.54
N GLU A 14 -0.30 16.92 -9.92
CA GLU A 14 -0.61 17.55 -8.64
C GLU A 14 0.24 16.97 -7.51
N THR A 15 0.44 15.65 -7.49
CA THR A 15 1.35 15.01 -6.53
C THR A 15 2.75 15.58 -6.65
N LYS A 16 3.28 15.70 -7.88
CA LYS A 16 4.59 16.30 -8.15
C LYS A 16 4.64 17.77 -7.72
N ARG A 17 3.58 18.54 -7.95
CA ARG A 17 3.48 19.96 -7.55
C ARG A 17 3.59 20.13 -6.04
N ILE A 18 2.82 19.35 -5.28
CA ILE A 18 2.80 19.41 -3.80
C ILE A 18 4.15 18.99 -3.22
N ILE A 19 4.73 17.88 -3.71
CA ILE A 19 6.04 17.42 -3.26
C ILE A 19 7.11 18.48 -3.56
N ASN A 20 7.11 19.08 -4.74
CA ASN A 20 8.10 20.11 -5.10
C ASN A 20 7.95 21.39 -4.27
N ALA A 21 6.71 21.81 -3.97
CA ALA A 21 6.43 23.00 -3.16
C ALA A 21 7.01 22.90 -1.73
N HIS A 22 6.99 21.70 -1.14
CA HIS A 22 7.52 21.45 0.20
C HIS A 22 8.60 20.37 0.22
N SER A 23 9.49 20.38 -0.78
CA SER A 23 10.46 19.31 -1.05
C SER A 23 11.36 18.97 0.14
N ARG A 24 11.83 19.96 0.89
CA ARG A 24 12.67 19.75 2.09
C ARG A 24 11.94 18.95 3.16
N HIS A 25 10.65 19.20 3.36
CA HIS A 25 9.86 18.50 4.37
C HIS A 25 9.56 17.06 3.95
N PHE A 26 9.14 16.85 2.70
CA PHE A 26 8.91 15.51 2.17
C PHE A 26 10.19 14.68 2.08
N LEU A 27 11.32 15.31 1.77
CA LEU A 27 12.63 14.66 1.79
C LEU A 27 13.02 14.25 3.21
N ALA A 28 12.83 15.13 4.20
CA ALA A 28 13.10 14.79 5.61
C ALA A 28 12.26 13.59 6.08
N LEU A 29 10.95 13.57 5.75
CA LEU A 29 10.08 12.43 6.06
C LEU A 29 10.50 11.15 5.34
N SER A 30 10.95 11.26 4.09
CA SER A 30 11.42 10.12 3.30
C SER A 30 12.71 9.54 3.88
N VAL A 31 13.67 10.39 4.26
CA VAL A 31 14.91 9.96 4.92
C VAL A 31 14.63 9.35 6.29
N LEU A 32 13.65 9.87 7.04
CA LEU A 32 13.31 9.37 8.37
C LEU A 32 12.62 8.01 8.33
N PHE A 33 11.63 7.82 7.44
CA PHE A 33 10.77 6.62 7.47
C PHE A 33 10.94 5.70 6.25
N LEU A 34 10.99 6.25 5.04
CA LEU A 34 11.02 5.44 3.82
C LEU A 34 12.41 4.88 3.52
N LEU A 35 13.48 5.60 3.86
CA LEU A 35 14.86 5.19 3.60
C LEU A 35 15.29 3.98 4.44
N PRO A 36 15.05 3.95 5.77
CA PRO A 36 15.29 2.75 6.57
C PRO A 36 14.47 1.55 6.07
N LEU A 37 13.22 1.80 5.69
CA LEU A 37 12.33 0.76 5.16
C LEU A 37 12.84 0.20 3.82
N SER A 38 13.20 1.07 2.87
CA SER A 38 13.67 0.66 1.54
C SER A 38 15.01 -0.08 1.61
N PHE A 39 15.91 0.38 2.48
CA PHE A 39 17.16 -0.32 2.76
C PHE A 39 16.91 -1.71 3.34
N SER A 40 15.99 -1.82 4.30
CA SER A 40 15.65 -3.12 4.92
C SER A 40 15.01 -4.11 3.93
N LEU A 41 14.21 -3.62 2.97
CA LEU A 41 13.60 -4.44 1.91
C LEU A 41 14.65 -5.04 0.96
N ILE A 42 15.78 -4.36 0.77
CA ILE A 42 16.87 -4.81 -0.09
C ILE A 42 17.83 -5.74 0.65
N VAL A 43 18.15 -5.42 1.91
CA VAL A 43 19.15 -6.16 2.69
C VAL A 43 18.59 -7.45 3.28
N TYR A 44 17.32 -7.47 3.71
CA TYR A 44 16.74 -8.64 4.37
C TYR A 44 16.75 -9.92 3.52
N PRO A 45 16.34 -9.92 2.24
CA PRO A 45 16.43 -11.09 1.38
C PRO A 45 17.87 -11.61 1.26
N SER A 46 18.86 -10.72 1.14
CA SER A 46 20.28 -11.07 1.04
C SER A 46 20.81 -11.73 2.32
N LEU A 47 20.38 -11.26 3.50
CA LEU A 47 20.71 -11.87 4.79
C LEU A 47 20.03 -13.23 4.99
N ALA A 48 18.77 -13.36 4.56
CA ALA A 48 18.01 -14.61 4.62
C ALA A 48 18.56 -15.67 3.63
N GLN A 49 19.15 -15.24 2.51
CA GLN A 49 19.75 -16.13 1.52
C GLN A 49 21.10 -16.69 1.98
N SER A 50 21.89 -15.92 2.74
CA SER A 50 23.19 -16.35 3.28
C SER A 50 23.10 -17.50 4.31
N SER A 51 21.96 -17.62 5.00
CA SER A 51 21.72 -18.65 6.01
C SER A 51 21.18 -19.98 5.47
N SER A 52 20.96 -20.10 4.14
CA SER A 52 20.35 -21.28 3.54
C SER A 52 20.92 -21.62 2.16
N THR A 53 22.10 -22.22 2.13
CA THR A 53 22.61 -23.02 0.99
C THR A 53 21.76 -24.29 0.78
N LEU A 54 20.45 -24.15 0.58
CA LEU A 54 19.57 -25.14 -0.02
C LEU A 54 18.22 -24.50 -0.40
N SER A 55 18.28 -23.40 -1.14
CA SER A 55 17.14 -22.71 -1.75
C SER A 55 16.62 -23.49 -2.98
N TYR A 56 16.26 -24.77 -2.80
CA TYR A 56 15.51 -25.48 -3.82
C TYR A 56 14.07 -24.95 -3.82
N HIS A 57 13.84 -23.97 -4.71
CA HIS A 57 12.59 -23.26 -4.98
C HIS A 57 12.27 -22.06 -4.08
N ARG A 58 12.71 -20.86 -4.49
CA ARG A 58 11.77 -19.82 -4.98
C ARG A 58 10.47 -19.67 -4.17
N ARG A 59 10.51 -19.43 -2.84
CA ARG A 59 9.27 -19.46 -2.01
C ARG A 59 9.22 -18.39 -0.93
N SER A 60 9.07 -17.13 -1.31
CA SER A 60 8.40 -16.11 -0.46
C SER A 60 8.32 -14.70 -1.05
N VAL A 61 8.87 -14.43 -2.25
CA VAL A 61 8.77 -13.08 -2.86
C VAL A 61 7.35 -12.75 -3.37
N PHE A 62 6.44 -13.72 -3.43
CA PHE A 62 5.05 -13.49 -3.82
C PHE A 62 4.10 -14.26 -2.90
N PHE A 63 3.29 -13.54 -2.12
CA PHE A 63 2.27 -14.03 -1.18
C PHE A 63 1.12 -14.84 -1.82
N PHE A 64 1.28 -15.35 -3.04
CA PHE A 64 0.33 -16.23 -3.72
C PHE A 64 1.08 -17.36 -4.44
N SER A 65 1.28 -18.50 -3.78
CA SER A 65 1.05 -19.85 -4.36
C SER A 65 1.67 -20.99 -3.53
N ARG A 66 0.79 -21.95 -3.25
CA ARG A 66 0.98 -23.39 -2.98
C ARG A 66 1.62 -23.78 -1.63
N GLN A 67 0.79 -24.40 -0.78
CA GLN A 67 1.11 -25.37 0.28
C GLN A 67 1.29 -26.75 -0.38
N GLU A 68 2.29 -27.57 -0.06
CA GLU A 68 2.18 -28.81 0.77
C GLU A 68 3.52 -29.62 0.68
N PRO A 69 3.72 -30.75 1.41
CA PRO A 69 3.93 -30.82 2.87
C PRO A 69 5.27 -31.54 3.19
N GLY A 70 6.01 -31.05 4.18
CA GLY A 70 7.25 -31.70 4.60
C GLY A 70 7.50 -31.41 6.06
N ILE A 71 7.29 -32.42 6.88
CA ILE A 71 7.38 -32.40 8.34
C ILE A 71 8.86 -32.29 8.79
N LEU A 72 9.07 -31.57 9.90
CA LEU A 72 10.23 -31.53 10.83
C LEU A 72 11.40 -30.55 10.54
N PRO A 73 12.12 -30.07 11.57
CA PRO A 73 11.73 -29.60 12.90
C PRO A 73 11.89 -28.07 13.01
N THR A 74 10.94 -27.41 13.66
CA THR A 74 10.96 -25.95 13.88
C THR A 74 11.92 -25.61 15.01
N ASP A 75 13.14 -25.20 14.67
CA ASP A 75 14.05 -24.60 15.62
C ASP A 75 13.60 -23.15 15.90
N LYS A 76 13.19 -22.89 17.14
CA LYS A 76 12.44 -21.68 17.56
C LYS A 76 13.24 -20.38 17.33
N SER A 77 14.56 -20.50 17.17
CA SER A 77 15.51 -19.43 16.88
C SER A 77 15.33 -18.80 15.49
N HIS A 78 14.77 -19.52 14.51
CA HIS A 78 14.61 -19.04 13.14
C HIS A 78 13.38 -18.14 12.92
N LEU A 79 12.45 -18.07 13.88
CA LEU A 79 11.23 -17.27 13.75
C LEU A 79 11.35 -15.86 14.34
N LEU A 80 12.32 -15.61 15.24
CA LEU A 80 12.46 -14.30 15.89
C LEU A 80 12.89 -13.21 14.90
N LEU A 81 13.86 -13.49 14.04
CA LEU A 81 14.36 -12.55 13.03
C LEU A 81 13.29 -12.10 12.02
N PRO A 82 12.48 -12.99 11.40
CA PRO A 82 11.39 -12.57 10.52
C PRO A 82 10.28 -11.82 11.27
N ILE A 83 9.99 -12.16 12.53
CA ILE A 83 8.99 -11.44 13.34
C ILE A 83 9.46 -10.01 13.63
N ILE A 84 10.71 -9.84 14.07
CA ILE A 84 11.29 -8.52 14.35
C ILE A 84 11.33 -7.69 13.06
N TYR A 85 11.72 -8.30 11.94
CA TYR A 85 11.71 -7.64 10.64
C TYR A 85 10.30 -7.21 10.20
N ALA A 86 9.31 -8.10 10.33
CA ALA A 86 7.92 -7.78 10.01
C ALA A 86 7.39 -6.63 10.88
N LEU A 87 7.71 -6.62 12.18
CA LEU A 87 7.36 -5.54 13.08
C LEU A 87 8.03 -4.22 12.66
N PHE A 88 9.32 -4.25 12.30
CA PHE A 88 10.05 -3.10 11.80
C PHE A 88 9.40 -2.53 10.53
N VAL A 89 9.15 -3.36 9.52
CA VAL A 89 8.51 -2.96 8.26
C VAL A 89 7.12 -2.40 8.52
N LEU A 90 6.34 -3.06 9.39
CA LEU A 90 5.01 -2.59 9.77
C LEU A 90 5.11 -1.19 10.39
N ILE A 91 5.86 -1.01 11.47
CA ILE A 91 5.96 0.29 12.16
C ILE A 91 6.39 1.40 11.19
N PHE A 92 7.47 1.18 10.43
CA PHE A 92 7.98 2.21 9.50
C PHE A 92 7.01 2.50 8.34
N SER A 93 6.30 1.50 7.82
CA SER A 93 5.32 1.71 6.74
C SER A 93 4.09 2.47 7.21
N LEU A 94 3.57 2.19 8.42
CA LEU A 94 2.45 2.94 8.99
C LEU A 94 2.86 4.37 9.30
N CYS A 95 4.04 4.58 9.89
CA CYS A 95 4.58 5.91 10.19
C CYS A 95 4.78 6.76 8.92
N ALA A 96 5.33 6.16 7.86
CA ALA A 96 5.48 6.83 6.57
C ALA A 96 4.12 7.20 5.98
N THR A 97 3.18 6.26 5.96
CA THR A 97 1.83 6.46 5.41
C THR A 97 1.11 7.59 6.13
N ALA A 98 1.10 7.59 7.47
CA ALA A 98 0.45 8.62 8.26
C ALA A 98 1.12 10.00 8.08
N SER A 99 2.45 10.08 8.19
CA SER A 99 3.17 11.36 8.09
C SER A 99 3.03 12.01 6.71
N ILE A 100 3.22 11.22 5.64
CA ILE A 100 3.19 11.72 4.26
C ILE A 100 1.76 12.09 3.87
N THR A 101 0.77 11.28 4.24
CA THR A 101 -0.64 11.58 3.96
C THR A 101 -1.07 12.87 4.66
N HIS A 102 -0.77 13.01 5.95
CA HIS A 102 -1.07 14.23 6.71
C HIS A 102 -0.37 15.46 6.11
N SER A 103 0.89 15.33 5.72
CA SER A 103 1.66 16.42 5.08
C SER A 103 1.11 16.79 3.70
N THR A 104 0.65 15.80 2.91
CA THR A 104 0.06 16.02 1.59
C THR A 104 -1.31 16.68 1.72
N PHE A 105 -2.12 16.29 2.71
CA PHE A 105 -3.40 16.91 3.00
C PHE A 105 -3.22 18.39 3.35
N HIS A 106 -2.35 18.73 4.29
CA HIS A 106 -2.06 20.13 4.63
C HIS A 106 -1.39 20.91 3.48
N GLY A 107 -0.51 20.25 2.71
CA GLY A 107 0.11 20.84 1.52
C GLY A 107 -0.89 21.16 0.41
N PHE A 108 -1.97 20.38 0.29
CA PHE A 108 -3.07 20.67 -0.64
C PHE A 108 -3.83 21.95 -0.28
N TYR A 109 -4.04 22.20 1.02
CA TYR A 109 -4.67 23.42 1.54
C TYR A 109 -3.71 24.62 1.70
N GLY A 110 -2.43 24.48 1.32
CA GLY A 110 -1.45 25.57 1.36
C GLY A 110 -1.00 26.00 2.77
N ARG A 111 -1.30 25.22 3.81
CA ARG A 111 -0.90 25.54 5.20
C ARG A 111 0.57 25.13 5.47
N PRO A 112 1.30 25.86 6.32
CA PRO A 112 2.68 25.51 6.66
C PRO A 112 2.72 24.18 7.43
N VAL A 113 3.27 23.14 6.79
CA VAL A 113 3.37 21.80 7.37
C VAL A 113 4.42 21.78 8.48
N LYS A 114 3.98 21.60 9.73
CA LYS A 114 4.88 21.44 10.88
C LYS A 114 5.22 19.95 11.09
N PHE A 115 6.50 19.61 11.04
CA PHE A 115 7.04 18.25 11.20
C PHE A 115 6.58 17.56 12.49
N ILE A 116 6.56 18.31 13.60
CA ILE A 116 6.14 17.83 14.93
C ILE A 116 4.65 17.47 14.94
N SER A 117 3.81 18.22 14.22
CA SER A 117 2.38 17.92 14.12
C SER A 117 2.13 16.63 13.34
N SER A 118 2.93 16.39 12.30
CA SER A 118 2.84 15.15 11.51
C SER A 118 3.25 13.92 12.33
N ILE A 119 4.30 14.01 13.14
CA ILE A 119 4.72 12.91 14.04
C ILE A 119 3.69 12.66 15.15
N LYS A 120 3.07 13.71 15.70
CA LYS A 120 2.00 13.54 16.69
C LYS A 120 0.76 12.86 16.09
N SER A 121 0.41 13.22 14.85
CA SER A 121 -0.68 12.60 14.09
C SER A 121 -0.41 11.12 13.81
N VAL A 122 0.85 10.74 13.54
CA VAL A 122 1.28 9.34 13.39
C VAL A 122 0.98 8.53 14.65
N LEU A 123 1.30 9.07 15.83
CA LEU A 123 1.14 8.37 17.10
C LEU A 123 -0.34 8.15 17.44
N PHE A 124 -1.22 9.08 17.05
CA PHE A 124 -2.68 8.95 17.22
C PHE A 124 -3.31 8.03 16.18
N SER A 125 -2.79 8.02 14.94
CA SER A 125 -3.32 7.21 13.83
C SER A 125 -2.82 5.77 13.83
N PHE A 126 -1.78 5.44 14.60
CA PHE A 126 -1.15 4.12 14.61
C PHE A 126 -2.13 2.99 14.97
N LEU A 127 -2.91 3.17 16.04
CA LEU A 127 -3.88 2.16 16.48
C LEU A 127 -5.05 1.99 15.50
N PRO A 128 -5.69 3.07 15.01
CA PRO A 128 -6.69 2.97 13.93
C PRO A 128 -6.18 2.23 12.69
N LEU A 129 -4.94 2.49 12.27
CA LEU A 129 -4.37 1.95 11.04
C LEU A 129 -4.01 0.46 11.17
N ILE A 130 -3.55 0.05 12.36
CA ILE A 130 -3.42 -1.38 12.70
C ILE A 130 -4.80 -2.05 12.71
N ALA A 131 -5.80 -1.43 13.33
CA ALA A 131 -7.15 -2.02 13.39
C ALA A 131 -7.74 -2.23 11.98
N THR A 132 -7.53 -1.29 11.06
CA THR A 132 -7.93 -1.47 9.66
C THR A 132 -7.15 -2.55 8.93
N LEU A 133 -5.85 -2.65 9.17
CA LEU A 133 -5.01 -3.68 8.58
C LEU A 133 -5.42 -5.08 9.07
N ILE A 134 -5.74 -5.22 10.36
CA ILE A 134 -6.30 -6.46 10.90
C ILE A 134 -7.66 -6.75 10.26
N ALA A 135 -8.53 -5.75 10.11
CA ALA A 135 -9.83 -5.93 9.47
C ALA A 135 -9.72 -6.39 8.00
N THR A 136 -8.81 -5.80 7.21
CA THR A 136 -8.57 -6.24 5.82
C THR A 136 -8.00 -7.65 5.75
N LEU A 137 -7.05 -7.99 6.64
CA LEU A 137 -6.49 -9.33 6.73
C LEU A 137 -7.54 -10.38 7.13
N ILE A 138 -8.44 -10.05 8.07
CA ILE A 138 -9.54 -10.94 8.45
C ILE A 138 -10.47 -11.18 7.25
N ILE A 139 -10.90 -10.13 6.53
CA ILE A 139 -11.79 -10.31 5.38
C ILE A 139 -11.10 -11.12 4.26
N ALA A 140 -9.86 -10.76 3.91
CA ALA A 140 -9.12 -11.49 2.89
C ALA A 140 -8.88 -12.96 3.29
N GLY A 141 -8.53 -13.20 4.56
CA GLY A 141 -8.36 -14.52 5.14
C GLY A 141 -9.65 -15.34 5.11
N LEU A 142 -10.79 -14.74 5.44
CA LEU A 142 -12.11 -15.39 5.37
C LEU A 142 -12.48 -15.77 3.93
N ILE A 143 -12.19 -14.92 2.95
CA ILE A 143 -12.43 -15.22 1.53
C ILE A 143 -11.58 -16.42 1.10
N VAL A 144 -10.27 -16.36 1.36
CA VAL A 144 -9.37 -17.46 1.00
C VAL A 144 -9.75 -18.75 1.73
N PHE A 145 -10.14 -18.67 3.01
CA PHE A 145 -10.59 -19.80 3.79
C PHE A 145 -11.90 -20.39 3.27
N ALA A 146 -12.87 -19.56 2.88
CA ALA A 146 -14.15 -20.01 2.34
C ALA A 146 -13.97 -20.74 1.00
N PHE A 147 -13.23 -20.14 0.06
CA PHE A 147 -12.99 -20.75 -1.25
C PHE A 147 -12.04 -21.94 -1.18
N GLY A 148 -11.00 -21.86 -0.34
CA GLY A 148 -10.06 -22.97 -0.10
C GLY A 148 -10.70 -24.13 0.67
N GLY A 149 -11.57 -23.83 1.64
CA GLY A 149 -12.37 -24.82 2.35
C GLY A 149 -13.38 -25.49 1.41
N PHE A 150 -14.01 -24.73 0.51
CA PHE A 150 -14.91 -25.26 -0.50
C PHE A 150 -14.20 -26.22 -1.45
N THR A 151 -13.03 -25.86 -2.00
CA THR A 151 -12.26 -26.79 -2.85
C THR A 151 -11.82 -28.03 -2.08
N ALA A 152 -11.33 -27.89 -0.84
CA ALA A 152 -10.95 -29.03 -0.01
C ALA A 152 -12.14 -29.96 0.29
N LEU A 153 -13.34 -29.42 0.50
CA LEU A 153 -14.56 -30.20 0.70
C LEU A 153 -14.93 -30.98 -0.56
N VAL A 154 -14.87 -30.35 -1.74
CA VAL A 154 -15.11 -31.03 -3.02
C VAL A 154 -14.13 -32.19 -3.22
N PHE A 155 -12.84 -31.98 -2.96
CA PHE A 155 -11.82 -33.04 -3.06
C PHE A 155 -12.07 -34.19 -2.09
N LYS A 156 -12.33 -33.89 -0.81
CA LYS A 156 -12.62 -34.94 0.19
C LYS A 156 -13.94 -35.65 -0.08
N GLY A 157 -14.94 -34.96 -0.62
CA GLY A 157 -16.21 -35.53 -1.03
C GLY A 157 -16.02 -36.58 -2.12
N ILE A 158 -15.27 -36.24 -3.17
CA ILE A 158 -14.96 -37.18 -4.27
C ILE A 158 -14.18 -38.40 -3.75
N ALA A 159 -13.20 -38.20 -2.86
CA ALA A 159 -12.45 -39.28 -2.23
C ALA A 159 -13.35 -40.24 -1.41
N LEU A 160 -14.36 -39.70 -0.71
CA LEU A 160 -15.27 -40.50 0.11
C LEU A 160 -16.20 -41.39 -0.74
N PHE A 161 -16.49 -40.99 -1.99
CA PHE A 161 -17.23 -41.81 -2.95
C PHE A 161 -16.39 -42.95 -3.57
N GLY A 162 -15.13 -43.11 -3.17
CA GLY A 162 -14.27 -44.22 -3.62
C GLY A 162 -13.73 -44.05 -5.05
N VAL A 163 -13.81 -42.84 -5.61
CA VAL A 163 -13.23 -42.53 -6.93
C VAL A 163 -11.74 -42.23 -6.74
N GLU A 164 -10.87 -42.98 -7.42
CA GLU A 164 -9.43 -42.67 -7.47
C GLU A 164 -9.24 -41.27 -8.06
N ILE A 165 -8.65 -40.37 -7.26
CA ILE A 165 -8.38 -39.00 -7.68
C ILE A 165 -7.13 -39.02 -8.54
N ASP A 166 -7.33 -39.00 -9.85
CA ASP A 166 -6.27 -38.66 -10.78
C ASP A 166 -6.07 -37.14 -10.80
N TYR A 167 -5.00 -36.68 -10.16
CA TYR A 167 -4.64 -35.26 -10.09
C TYR A 167 -4.26 -34.67 -11.46
N ASP A 168 -3.98 -35.51 -12.45
CA ASP A 168 -3.64 -35.10 -13.82
C ASP A 168 -4.88 -34.93 -14.70
N ASN A 169 -6.07 -35.15 -14.13
CA ASN A 169 -7.33 -34.97 -14.85
C ASN A 169 -7.56 -33.50 -15.20
N VAL A 170 -7.63 -33.22 -16.51
CA VAL A 170 -7.87 -31.89 -17.08
C VAL A 170 -9.10 -31.19 -16.48
N TYR A 171 -10.16 -31.94 -16.16
CA TYR A 171 -11.38 -31.36 -15.57
C TYR A 171 -11.17 -30.86 -14.13
N LEU A 172 -10.43 -31.61 -13.30
CA LEU A 172 -10.10 -31.20 -11.93
C LEU A 172 -9.12 -30.02 -11.93
N GLN A 173 -8.13 -30.05 -12.82
CA GLN A 173 -7.20 -28.93 -12.99
C GLN A 173 -7.92 -27.66 -13.46
N GLY A 174 -8.84 -27.79 -14.43
CA GLY A 174 -9.67 -26.68 -14.91
C GLY A 174 -10.54 -26.07 -13.81
N PHE A 175 -11.15 -26.91 -12.96
CA PHE A 175 -11.95 -26.46 -11.82
C PHE A 175 -11.11 -25.68 -10.79
N VAL A 176 -9.93 -26.21 -10.41
CA VAL A 176 -9.03 -25.52 -9.48
C VAL A 176 -8.55 -24.19 -10.06
N PHE A 177 -8.20 -24.16 -11.36
CA PHE A 177 -7.81 -22.93 -12.04
C PHE A 177 -8.93 -21.89 -12.03
N LEU A 178 -10.17 -22.29 -12.32
CA LEU A 178 -11.33 -21.41 -12.31
C LEU A 178 -11.58 -20.81 -10.92
N ILE A 179 -11.59 -21.63 -9.87
CA ILE A 179 -11.77 -21.14 -8.49
C ILE A 179 -10.62 -20.19 -8.11
N THR A 180 -9.39 -20.54 -8.46
CA THR A 180 -8.21 -19.69 -8.18
C THR A 180 -8.34 -18.35 -8.90
N ALA A 181 -8.71 -18.34 -10.19
CA ALA A 181 -8.92 -17.13 -10.96
C ALA A 181 -10.03 -16.25 -10.37
N LEU A 182 -11.12 -16.87 -9.89
CA LEU A 182 -12.22 -16.18 -9.22
C LEU A 182 -11.77 -15.54 -7.90
N VAL A 183 -11.02 -16.27 -7.07
CA VAL A 183 -10.46 -15.74 -5.81
C VAL A 183 -9.51 -14.58 -6.08
N VAL A 184 -8.58 -14.73 -7.04
CA VAL A 184 -7.65 -13.66 -7.44
C VAL A 184 -8.41 -12.45 -7.95
N GLY A 185 -9.40 -12.63 -8.83
CA GLY A 185 -10.23 -11.55 -9.35
C GLY A 185 -10.99 -10.80 -8.25
N LEU A 186 -11.56 -11.52 -7.28
CA LEU A 186 -12.24 -10.94 -6.13
C LEU A 186 -11.28 -10.14 -5.23
N LEU A 187 -10.07 -10.67 -4.98
CA LEU A 187 -9.06 -9.98 -4.19
C LEU A 187 -8.55 -8.72 -4.88
N ILE A 188 -8.36 -8.75 -6.21
CA ILE A 188 -8.03 -7.55 -6.99
C ILE A 188 -9.15 -6.52 -6.90
N TYR A 189 -10.41 -6.96 -7.03
CA TYR A 189 -11.57 -6.07 -6.89
C TYR A 189 -11.58 -5.38 -5.52
N LEU A 190 -11.43 -6.15 -4.43
CA LEU A 190 -11.38 -5.60 -3.08
C LEU A 190 -10.17 -4.68 -2.87
N GLN A 191 -9.02 -5.01 -3.44
CA GLN A 191 -7.82 -4.17 -3.38
C GLN A 191 -8.06 -2.79 -4.00
N VAL A 192 -8.79 -2.72 -5.12
CA VAL A 192 -9.17 -1.44 -5.75
C VAL A 192 -10.15 -0.67 -4.87
N GLU A 193 -11.17 -1.33 -4.33
CA GLU A 193 -12.16 -0.69 -3.47
C GLU A 193 -11.55 -0.17 -2.16
N TRP A 194 -10.55 -0.85 -1.60
CA TRP A 194 -9.88 -0.49 -0.34
C TRP A 194 -8.59 0.30 -0.53
N TYR A 195 -8.27 0.72 -1.75
CA TYR A 195 -7.03 1.42 -2.07
C TYR A 195 -6.82 2.70 -1.24
N LEU A 196 -7.91 3.42 -0.95
CA LEU A 196 -7.89 4.67 -0.18
C LEU A 196 -8.09 4.47 1.33
N ALA A 197 -8.30 3.23 1.80
CA ALA A 197 -8.66 2.97 3.19
C ALA A 197 -7.61 3.49 4.18
N ASN A 198 -6.31 3.29 3.90
CA ASN A 198 -5.23 3.77 4.76
C ASN A 198 -5.20 5.31 4.85
N VAL A 199 -5.52 6.01 3.76
CA VAL A 199 -5.58 7.48 3.73
C VAL A 199 -6.78 7.98 4.53
N ILE A 200 -7.95 7.33 4.36
CA ILE A 200 -9.18 7.66 5.10
C ILE A 200 -8.98 7.53 6.61
N VAL A 201 -8.25 6.51 7.06
CA VAL A 201 -7.95 6.32 8.49
C VAL A 201 -7.15 7.50 9.05
N VAL A 202 -6.14 7.97 8.30
CA VAL A 202 -5.28 9.08 8.73
C VAL A 202 -6.03 10.41 8.72
N VAL A 203 -6.88 10.65 7.72
CA VAL A 203 -7.55 11.94 7.54
C VAL A 203 -8.86 12.02 8.34
N GLU A 204 -9.73 11.01 8.25
CA GLU A 204 -11.04 11.03 8.91
C GLU A 204 -10.99 10.44 10.34
N SER A 205 -9.83 9.95 10.80
CA SER A 205 -9.64 9.33 12.12
C SER A 205 -10.63 8.18 12.42
N ARG A 206 -11.04 7.44 11.37
CA ARG A 206 -11.95 6.30 11.49
C ARG A 206 -11.18 4.99 11.57
N TRP A 207 -11.66 4.06 12.39
CA TRP A 207 -11.04 2.75 12.64
C TRP A 207 -11.90 1.55 12.18
N GLY A 208 -11.25 0.41 11.97
CA GLY A 208 -11.89 -0.89 11.72
C GLY A 208 -12.55 -1.02 10.33
N PHE A 209 -13.81 -1.45 10.28
CA PHE A 209 -14.54 -1.68 9.02
C PHE A 209 -15.13 -0.41 8.40
N SER A 210 -15.35 0.63 9.19
CA SER A 210 -15.89 1.92 8.73
C SER A 210 -15.08 2.53 7.57
N PRO A 211 -13.74 2.66 7.65
CA PRO A 211 -12.93 3.22 6.55
C PRO A 211 -12.96 2.37 5.28
N LEU A 212 -13.16 1.05 5.37
CA LEU A 212 -13.29 0.18 4.19
C LEU A 212 -14.58 0.44 3.41
N LYS A 213 -15.71 0.55 4.11
CA LYS A 213 -16.99 0.91 3.50
C LYS A 213 -16.94 2.30 2.89
N ARG A 214 -16.30 3.24 3.58
CA ARG A 214 -16.08 4.62 3.11
C ARG A 214 -15.20 4.65 1.85
N SER A 215 -14.14 3.85 1.79
CA SER A 215 -13.27 3.75 0.62
C SER A 215 -14.05 3.26 -0.61
N SER A 216 -14.86 2.22 -0.45
CA SER A 216 -15.68 1.69 -1.56
C SER A 216 -16.66 2.74 -2.12
N TYR A 217 -17.24 3.57 -1.24
CA TYR A 217 -18.07 4.69 -1.66
C TYR A 217 -17.27 5.75 -2.44
N LEU A 218 -16.13 6.20 -1.91
CA LEU A 218 -15.31 7.26 -2.52
C LEU A 218 -14.65 6.85 -3.85
N VAL A 219 -14.27 5.57 -3.98
CA VAL A 219 -13.66 5.04 -5.21
C VAL A 219 -14.70 4.86 -6.32
N LYS A 220 -16.00 4.83 -5.99
CA LYS A 220 -17.09 4.73 -6.97
C LYS A 220 -17.03 5.94 -7.92
N GLY A 221 -16.85 5.67 -9.22
CA GLY A 221 -16.63 6.69 -10.25
C GLY A 221 -15.17 6.88 -10.67
N MET A 222 -14.19 6.52 -9.84
CA MET A 222 -12.75 6.61 -10.15
C MET A 222 -12.00 5.27 -10.08
N ARG A 223 -12.73 4.14 -10.04
CA ARG A 223 -12.17 2.76 -10.02
C ARG A 223 -11.07 2.52 -11.04
N ARG A 224 -11.27 2.98 -12.29
CA ARG A 224 -10.28 2.81 -13.37
C ARG A 224 -8.97 3.53 -13.08
N ILE A 225 -9.03 4.70 -12.47
CA ILE A 225 -7.87 5.51 -12.09
C ILE A 225 -7.16 4.84 -10.92
N ALA A 226 -7.90 4.44 -9.87
CA ALA A 226 -7.33 3.71 -8.73
C ALA A 226 -6.62 2.42 -9.18
N PHE A 227 -7.26 1.63 -10.04
CA PHE A 227 -6.65 0.42 -10.60
C PHE A 227 -5.39 0.72 -11.42
N ALA A 228 -5.41 1.75 -12.25
CA ALA A 228 -4.23 2.13 -13.03
C ALA A 228 -3.08 2.67 -12.16
N MET A 229 -3.37 3.33 -11.04
CA MET A 229 -2.35 3.75 -10.07
C MET A 229 -1.71 2.55 -9.36
N ILE A 230 -2.53 1.57 -8.95
CA ILE A 230 -2.06 0.30 -8.38
C ILE A 230 -1.15 -0.41 -9.39
N LEU A 231 -1.56 -0.51 -10.65
CA LEU A 231 -0.74 -1.13 -11.69
C LEU A 231 0.56 -0.36 -11.95
N LEU A 232 0.51 0.95 -12.09
CA LEU A 232 1.68 1.77 -12.39
C LEU A 232 2.73 1.66 -11.27
N PHE A 233 2.34 1.92 -10.02
CA PHE A 233 3.28 1.83 -8.90
C PHE A 233 3.66 0.38 -8.60
N GLY A 234 2.73 -0.56 -8.71
CA GLY A 234 3.00 -1.98 -8.52
C GLY A 234 4.02 -2.54 -9.51
N ILE A 235 3.89 -2.19 -10.81
CA ILE A 235 4.84 -2.60 -11.84
C ILE A 235 6.19 -1.92 -11.62
N LEU A 236 6.24 -0.63 -11.30
CA LEU A 236 7.50 0.08 -11.06
C LEU A 236 8.25 -0.45 -9.84
N LEU A 237 7.56 -0.62 -8.70
CA LEU A 237 8.17 -1.20 -7.49
C LEU A 237 8.56 -2.66 -7.73
N GLY A 238 7.71 -3.44 -8.39
CA GLY A 238 7.97 -4.85 -8.69
C GLY A 238 9.17 -5.03 -9.63
N PHE A 239 9.28 -4.21 -10.67
CA PHE A 239 10.42 -4.19 -11.59
C PHE A 239 11.71 -3.82 -10.86
N LEU A 240 11.68 -2.79 -10.01
CA LEU A 240 12.84 -2.36 -9.24
C LEU A 240 13.28 -3.43 -8.22
N GLY A 241 12.32 -4.10 -7.57
CA GLY A 241 12.58 -5.23 -6.68
C GLY A 241 13.16 -6.45 -7.42
N ALA A 242 12.63 -6.76 -8.60
CA ALA A 242 13.14 -7.85 -9.45
C ALA A 242 14.58 -7.59 -9.90
N LEU A 243 14.88 -6.37 -10.38
CA LEU A 243 16.24 -5.96 -10.73
C LEU A 243 17.19 -6.10 -9.54
N CYS A 244 16.77 -5.64 -8.36
CA CYS A 244 17.58 -5.78 -7.16
C CYS A 244 17.89 -7.25 -6.83
N SER A 245 16.89 -8.14 -6.94
CA SER A 245 17.09 -9.57 -6.67
C SER A 245 18.03 -10.25 -7.67
N SER A 246 18.03 -9.82 -8.94
CA SER A 246 18.92 -10.34 -9.98
C SER A 246 20.37 -9.89 -9.83
N LEU A 247 20.61 -8.84 -9.04
CA LEU A 247 21.92 -8.22 -8.87
C LEU A 247 22.64 -8.66 -7.59
N VAL A 248 21.97 -9.41 -6.71
CA VAL A 248 22.61 -10.02 -5.54
C VAL A 248 23.52 -11.15 -6.06
N PRO A 249 24.85 -11.02 -5.97
CA PRO A 249 25.76 -12.05 -6.46
C PRO A 249 25.54 -13.33 -5.66
N SER A 250 25.40 -14.46 -6.35
CA SER A 250 25.55 -15.78 -5.74
C SER A 250 26.88 -15.82 -5.00
N ALA A 251 26.89 -16.36 -3.78
CA ALA A 251 28.04 -16.38 -2.87
C ALA A 251 29.34 -17.02 -3.43
N ASP A 252 29.28 -17.59 -4.63
CA ASP A 252 30.37 -18.25 -5.36
C ASP A 252 31.22 -17.29 -6.22
N GLY A 253 30.81 -16.02 -6.38
CA GLY A 253 31.46 -15.05 -7.27
C GLY A 253 32.34 -13.99 -6.58
N ILE A 254 32.75 -14.18 -5.32
CA ILE A 254 33.48 -13.18 -4.54
C ILE A 254 34.98 -13.21 -4.91
N SER A 255 35.30 -12.89 -6.17
CA SER A 255 36.66 -12.65 -6.63
C SER A 255 36.76 -11.27 -7.27
N GLY A 256 36.89 -10.22 -6.47
CA GLY A 256 37.27 -8.89 -6.94
C GLY A 256 36.75 -7.73 -6.09
N GLY A 257 37.64 -7.03 -5.39
CA GLY A 257 37.30 -5.85 -4.56
C GLY A 257 36.65 -4.68 -5.32
N TRP A 258 36.81 -4.60 -6.66
CA TRP A 258 36.12 -3.63 -7.51
C TRP A 258 34.62 -3.90 -7.68
N VAL A 259 34.21 -5.17 -7.65
CA VAL A 259 32.80 -5.57 -7.75
C VAL A 259 32.04 -5.18 -6.46
N SER A 260 32.72 -5.10 -5.33
CA SER A 260 32.14 -4.70 -4.04
C SER A 260 31.72 -3.22 -4.01
N TRP A 261 32.55 -2.30 -4.49
CA TRP A 261 32.17 -0.87 -4.53
C TRP A 261 31.02 -0.64 -5.51
N ALA A 262 31.08 -1.24 -6.70
CA ALA A 262 29.99 -1.16 -7.68
C ALA A 262 28.67 -1.68 -7.10
N PHE A 263 28.69 -2.78 -6.33
CA PHE A 263 27.53 -3.33 -5.65
C PHE A 263 26.97 -2.40 -4.57
N ILE A 264 27.84 -1.81 -3.74
CA ILE A 264 27.44 -0.84 -2.70
C ILE A 264 26.81 0.38 -3.35
N PHE A 265 27.45 0.95 -4.37
CA PHE A 265 26.93 2.12 -5.08
C PHE A 265 25.58 1.82 -5.74
N GLN A 266 25.47 0.67 -6.42
CA GLN A 266 24.25 0.23 -7.07
C GLN A 266 23.12 0.03 -6.05
N THR A 267 23.41 -0.57 -4.89
CA THR A 267 22.45 -0.73 -3.78
C THR A 267 21.95 0.62 -3.27
N VAL A 268 22.84 1.60 -3.07
CA VAL A 268 22.47 2.96 -2.65
C VAL A 268 21.60 3.67 -3.70
N VAL A 269 21.89 3.48 -4.99
CA VAL A 269 21.08 4.04 -6.06
C VAL A 269 19.68 3.40 -6.07
N TYR A 270 19.58 2.07 -5.95
CA TYR A 270 18.29 1.38 -5.90
C TYR A 270 17.45 1.76 -4.69
N THR A 271 18.06 1.87 -3.50
CA THR A 271 17.34 2.35 -2.31
C THR A 271 16.81 3.76 -2.53
N GLY A 272 17.63 4.65 -3.10
CA GLY A 272 17.20 6.00 -3.50
C GLY A 272 15.97 5.97 -4.42
N PHE A 273 15.99 5.20 -5.50
CA PHE A 273 14.84 5.09 -6.41
C PHE A 273 13.61 4.48 -5.74
N MET A 274 13.77 3.43 -4.94
CA MET A 274 12.68 2.83 -4.17
C MET A 274 12.02 3.85 -3.23
N THR A 275 12.83 4.59 -2.46
CA THR A 275 12.30 5.60 -1.52
C THR A 275 11.47 6.66 -2.23
N ILE A 276 11.95 7.16 -3.36
CA ILE A 276 11.24 8.17 -4.15
C ILE A 276 9.92 7.58 -4.68
N LEU A 277 9.94 6.37 -5.23
CA LEU A 277 8.73 5.72 -5.74
C LEU A 277 7.70 5.47 -4.64
N MET A 278 8.12 5.05 -3.45
CA MET A 278 7.24 4.87 -2.29
C MET A 278 6.65 6.20 -1.82
N LEU A 279 7.44 7.28 -1.81
CA LEU A 279 6.96 8.62 -1.51
C LEU A 279 5.86 9.05 -2.48
N TYR A 280 6.11 8.91 -3.78
CA TYR A 280 5.14 9.25 -4.83
C TYR A 280 3.88 8.39 -4.73
N ASN A 281 3.99 7.10 -4.41
CA ASN A 281 2.83 6.22 -4.22
C ASN A 281 1.94 6.73 -3.08
N VAL A 282 2.50 6.94 -1.89
CA VAL A 282 1.73 7.40 -0.72
C VAL A 282 1.12 8.78 -0.95
N ALA A 283 1.90 9.72 -1.50
CA ALA A 283 1.41 11.07 -1.79
C ALA A 283 0.30 11.06 -2.86
N ALA A 284 0.45 10.23 -3.90
CA ALA A 284 -0.57 10.12 -4.95
C ALA A 284 -1.87 9.48 -4.45
N ASN A 285 -1.80 8.57 -3.47
CA ASN A 285 -2.99 8.02 -2.81
C ASN A 285 -3.74 9.12 -2.05
N ALA A 286 -3.02 9.99 -1.36
CA ALA A 286 -3.59 11.14 -0.67
C ALA A 286 -4.22 12.16 -1.64
N VAL A 287 -3.56 12.45 -2.76
CA VAL A 287 -4.12 13.33 -3.81
C VAL A 287 -5.34 12.69 -4.47
N LEU A 288 -5.31 11.40 -4.78
CA LEU A 288 -6.46 10.66 -5.34
C LEU A 288 -7.65 10.70 -4.37
N PHE A 289 -7.41 10.56 -3.07
CA PHE A 289 -8.45 10.73 -2.05
C PHE A 289 -9.10 12.12 -2.10
N MET A 290 -8.31 13.19 -2.21
CA MET A 290 -8.85 14.56 -2.34
C MET A 290 -9.69 14.73 -3.59
N TYR A 291 -9.26 14.16 -4.72
CA TYR A 291 -10.05 14.14 -5.95
C TYR A 291 -11.35 13.34 -5.82
N CYS A 292 -11.31 12.18 -5.16
CA CYS A 292 -12.52 11.39 -4.87
C CYS A 292 -13.51 12.18 -4.00
N LYS A 293 -13.04 12.93 -3.00
CA LYS A 293 -13.90 13.84 -2.21
C LYS A 293 -14.46 14.99 -3.04
N ALA A 294 -13.64 15.56 -3.94
CA ALA A 294 -14.10 16.61 -4.85
C ALA A 294 -15.23 16.13 -5.76
N LEU A 295 -15.10 14.91 -6.30
CA LEU A 295 -16.09 14.30 -7.19
C LEU A 295 -17.45 14.09 -6.49
N HIS A 296 -17.44 13.78 -5.19
CA HIS A 296 -18.65 13.58 -4.40
C HIS A 296 -19.22 14.88 -3.81
N GLY A 297 -18.61 16.05 -4.10
CA GLY A 297 -19.05 17.35 -3.59
C GLY A 297 -18.72 17.63 -2.12
N GLU A 298 -18.12 16.66 -1.42
CA GLU A 298 -17.77 16.78 0.00
C GLU A 298 -16.59 17.75 0.21
N LEU A 299 -15.72 17.91 -0.79
CA LEU A 299 -14.57 18.81 -0.69
C LEU A 299 -14.98 20.28 -0.60
N ALA A 300 -16.03 20.70 -1.31
CA ALA A 300 -16.49 22.09 -1.29
C ALA A 300 -17.06 22.48 0.08
N PHE A 301 -17.71 21.53 0.76
CA PHE A 301 -18.24 21.73 2.12
C PHE A 301 -17.12 21.83 3.16
N GLU A 302 -16.11 20.96 3.10
CA GLU A 302 -14.95 21.03 4.01
C GLU A 302 -14.09 22.25 3.76
N ILE A 303 -13.88 22.66 2.50
CA ILE A 303 -13.25 23.94 2.19
C ILE A 303 -14.04 25.08 2.85
N ALA A 304 -15.36 25.11 2.68
CA ALA A 304 -16.19 26.16 3.29
C ALA A 304 -16.11 26.16 4.82
N GLU A 305 -16.12 25.00 5.49
CA GLU A 305 -16.03 24.88 6.95
C GLU A 305 -14.62 25.23 7.49
N GLU A 306 -13.57 24.75 6.83
CA GLU A 306 -12.18 25.01 7.20
C GLU A 306 -11.82 26.49 7.06
N PHE A 307 -12.32 27.16 5.99
CA PHE A 307 -12.18 28.60 5.82
C PHE A 307 -13.16 29.40 6.69
N ALA A 308 -14.34 28.88 7.03
CA ALA A 308 -15.27 29.54 7.96
C ALA A 308 -14.67 29.75 9.36
N HIS A 309 -13.77 28.86 9.81
CA HIS A 309 -13.02 29.05 11.04
C HIS A 309 -11.96 30.16 10.96
N GLU A 310 -11.57 30.58 9.74
CA GLU A 310 -10.60 31.64 9.48
C GLU A 310 -11.28 32.97 9.11
N TYR A 311 -12.60 32.95 8.84
CA TYR A 311 -13.43 34.14 8.71
C TYR A 311 -13.95 34.58 10.08
N ILE A 312 -13.49 35.75 10.53
CA ILE A 312 -14.10 36.46 11.67
C ILE A 312 -15.48 36.94 11.19
N SER A 313 -16.55 36.42 11.79
CA SER A 313 -17.89 36.97 11.62
C SER A 313 -17.87 38.43 12.08
N LEU A 314 -17.95 39.36 11.12
CA LEU A 314 -18.09 40.77 11.45
C LEU A 314 -19.46 40.95 12.13
N PRO A 315 -19.58 41.82 13.16
CA PRO A 315 -20.83 42.04 13.90
C PRO A 315 -22.00 42.58 13.04
N PHE A 316 -21.80 42.73 11.74
CA PHE A 316 -22.82 43.12 10.76
C PHE A 316 -23.44 41.93 10.00
N ASP A 317 -22.97 40.70 10.25
CA ASP A 317 -23.38 39.51 9.49
C ASP A 317 -24.37 38.59 10.23
N ASP A 318 -24.87 39.03 11.39
CA ASP A 318 -25.95 38.35 12.10
C ASP A 318 -27.26 38.46 11.27
N GLY A 319 -27.50 37.47 10.42
CA GLY A 319 -28.77 37.25 9.73
C GLY A 319 -28.73 37.15 8.21
N LYS A 320 -27.55 37.18 7.56
CA LYS A 320 -27.46 36.99 6.11
C LYS A 320 -26.78 35.67 5.75
N VAL A 321 -27.49 34.88 4.94
CA VAL A 321 -27.01 33.60 4.38
C VAL A 321 -25.77 33.87 3.51
N PRO A 322 -24.66 33.14 3.70
CA PRO A 322 -23.42 33.39 2.96
C PRO A 322 -23.64 33.22 1.46
N HIS A 323 -23.50 34.31 0.72
CA HIS A 323 -23.51 34.29 -0.74
C HIS A 323 -22.11 33.97 -1.23
N VAL A 324 -21.91 32.73 -1.67
CA VAL A 324 -20.69 32.32 -2.37
C VAL A 324 -20.69 32.99 -3.75
N VAL A 325 -19.88 34.03 -3.89
CA VAL A 325 -19.65 34.70 -5.18
C VAL A 325 -18.60 33.91 -5.95
N TYR A 326 -19.01 33.26 -7.04
CA TYR A 326 -18.07 32.71 -8.01
C TYR A 326 -17.56 33.84 -8.91
N VAL A 327 -16.24 34.07 -8.90
CA VAL A 327 -15.59 34.91 -9.91
C VAL A 327 -15.37 34.04 -11.15
N VAL A 328 -15.99 34.44 -12.26
CA VAL A 328 -15.92 33.82 -13.59
C VAL A 328 -14.59 34.10 -14.25
#